data_AF-A0A800M8L3-F1
#
_entry.id   AF-A0A800M8L3-F1
#
_cell.length_a   1.000
_cell.length_b   1.000
_cell.length_c   1.000
_cell.angle_alpha   90.00
_cell.angle_beta   90.00
_cell.angle_gamma   90.00
#
_symmetry.space_group_name_H-M   'P 1'
#
loop_
_entity.id
_entity.type
_entity.pdbx_description
1 polymer ?
#
loop_
_entity_poly.entity_id
_entity_poly.type
_entity_poly.pdbx_seq_one_letter_code
_entity_poly.pdbx_strand_id
1 'polypeptide(L)'
;MKIADLKWPDVEALCKDTPVVIPIAAHEQHGRHLPLHTDEFGFKAQHNVITPHDFHATILHLLDLERLTFYHNGIQRRLTDVHGHVIKEVLD
;
A
#
# COMPACT_ATOMS: atom_id res chain seq x y z
N MET A 1 9.26 -21.32 9.73
CA MET A 1 10.12 -21.54 10.90
C MET A 1 10.86 -20.25 11.18
N LYS A 2 10.76 -19.66 12.38
CA LYS A 2 11.60 -18.52 12.76
C LYS A 2 12.82 -19.07 13.49
N ILE A 3 14.00 -18.72 13.03
CA ILE A 3 15.26 -19.20 13.62
C ILE A 3 15.41 -18.74 15.09
N ALA A 4 14.79 -17.60 15.44
CA ALA A 4 14.78 -17.04 16.79
C ALA A 4 14.01 -17.91 17.82
N ASP A 5 13.13 -18.79 17.36
CA ASP A 5 12.34 -19.66 18.23
C ASP A 5 13.04 -21.01 18.49
N LEU A 6 14.21 -21.25 17.86
CA LEU A 6 14.97 -22.50 17.97
C LEU A 6 16.05 -22.40 19.06
N LYS A 7 16.38 -23.53 19.69
CA LYS A 7 17.58 -23.63 20.52
C LYS A 7 18.79 -23.82 19.63
N TRP A 8 19.95 -23.43 20.12
CA TRP A 8 21.22 -23.54 19.38
C TRP A 8 21.49 -24.94 18.78
N PRO A 9 21.24 -26.07 19.50
CA PRO A 9 21.44 -27.40 18.92
C PRO A 9 20.51 -27.70 17.73
N ASP A 10 19.29 -27.16 17.74
CA ASP A 10 18.33 -27.35 16.65
C ASP A 10 18.76 -26.55 15.41
N VAL A 11 19.36 -25.37 15.60
CA VAL A 11 19.94 -24.57 14.52
C VAL A 11 21.17 -25.24 13.92
N GLU A 12 22.06 -25.78 14.75
CA GLU A 12 23.28 -26.48 14.32
C GLU A 12 22.97 -27.75 13.51
N ALA A 13 21.85 -28.42 13.82
CA ALA A 13 21.38 -29.59 13.11
C ALA A 13 20.75 -29.28 11.73
N LEU A 14 20.48 -28.01 11.40
CA LEU A 14 19.93 -27.65 10.09
C LEU A 14 20.92 -27.94 8.96
N CYS A 15 20.38 -28.25 7.77
CA CYS A 15 21.21 -28.41 6.58
C CYS A 15 21.96 -27.11 6.29
N LYS A 16 23.25 -27.19 5.91
CA LYS A 16 24.05 -26.02 5.56
C LYS A 16 23.53 -25.26 4.33
N ASP A 17 22.78 -25.94 3.48
CA ASP A 17 22.15 -25.35 2.30
C ASP A 17 20.76 -24.77 2.60
N THR A 18 20.33 -24.76 3.88
CA THR A 18 19.05 -24.17 4.27
C THR A 18 19.07 -22.67 3.98
N PRO A 19 18.17 -22.15 3.12
CA PRO A 19 18.14 -20.73 2.82
C PRO A 19 17.68 -19.94 4.05
N VAL A 20 18.44 -18.90 4.39
CA VAL A 20 18.14 -17.98 5.49
C VAL A 20 17.55 -16.70 4.90
N VAL A 21 16.34 -16.34 5.33
CA VAL A 21 15.69 -15.08 4.97
C VAL A 21 15.86 -14.10 6.14
N ILE A 22 16.52 -12.98 5.89
CA ILE A 22 16.69 -11.89 6.85
C ILE A 22 15.85 -10.72 6.36
N PRO A 23 14.70 -10.42 6.99
CA PRO A 23 13.95 -9.21 6.66
C PRO A 23 14.77 -7.98 7.07
N ILE A 24 14.95 -7.04 6.13
CA ILE A 24 15.59 -5.75 6.39
C ILE A 24 14.50 -4.70 6.37
N ALA A 25 14.39 -3.94 7.45
CA ALA A 25 13.45 -2.85 7.61
C ALA A 25 14.17 -1.61 8.16
N ALA A 26 13.51 -0.45 8.12
CA ALA A 26 13.98 0.76 8.75
C ALA A 26 12.99 1.23 9.83
N HIS A 27 13.47 2.13 10.67
CA HIS A 27 12.65 2.85 11.64
C HIS A 27 12.70 4.32 11.26
N GLU A 28 11.63 4.80 10.62
CA GLU A 28 11.62 6.10 9.98
C GLU A 28 10.29 6.85 10.17
N GLN A 29 10.36 8.18 10.10
CA GLN A 29 9.22 9.04 10.29
C GLN A 29 8.31 9.04 9.05
N HIS A 30 7.06 8.57 9.21
CA HIS A 30 6.08 8.39 8.14
C HIS A 30 4.94 9.44 8.11
N GLY A 31 5.20 10.63 8.65
CA GLY A 31 4.17 11.66 8.85
C GLY A 31 3.35 11.44 10.12
N ARG A 32 2.33 12.28 10.34
CA ARG A 32 1.56 12.27 11.61
C ARG A 32 0.49 11.18 11.71
N HIS A 33 0.19 10.52 10.59
CA HIS A 33 -0.96 9.62 10.45
C HIS A 33 -0.54 8.16 10.33
N LEU A 34 0.75 7.85 10.35
CA LEU A 34 1.31 6.50 10.24
C LEU A 34 2.29 6.20 11.39
N PRO A 35 2.33 4.95 11.89
CA PRO A 35 3.32 4.50 12.86
C PRO A 35 4.76 4.61 12.34
N LEU A 36 5.74 4.63 13.25
CA LEU A 36 7.18 4.65 12.89
C LEU A 36 7.69 3.32 12.32
N HIS A 37 7.05 2.20 12.67
CA HIS A 37 7.39 0.84 12.23
C HIS A 37 6.43 0.37 11.13
N THR A 38 6.48 0.98 9.95
CA THR A 38 5.67 0.56 8.79
C THR A 38 6.43 -0.29 7.79
N ASP A 39 7.77 -0.20 7.78
CA ASP A 39 8.59 -0.83 6.73
C ASP A 39 8.62 -2.35 6.80
N GLU A 40 8.39 -2.92 7.99
CA GLU A 40 8.33 -4.38 8.19
C GLU A 40 7.21 -5.05 7.39
N PHE A 41 6.14 -4.31 7.06
CA PHE A 41 4.96 -4.86 6.40
C PHE A 41 4.91 -4.58 4.89
N GLY A 42 5.79 -3.72 4.37
CA GLY A 42 5.83 -3.35 2.96
C GLY A 42 4.60 -2.55 2.50
N PHE A 43 4.81 -1.50 1.72
CA PHE A 43 3.74 -0.64 1.19
C PHE A 43 2.81 -1.30 0.16
N LYS A 44 3.01 -2.58 -0.17
CA LYS A 44 2.31 -3.26 -1.26
C LYS A 44 1.29 -4.23 -0.69
N ALA A 45 0.01 -3.88 -0.84
CA ALA A 45 -1.08 -4.83 -0.66
C ALA A 45 -0.86 -6.06 -1.57
N GLN A 46 -1.11 -7.26 -1.04
CA GLN A 46 -0.99 -8.50 -1.80
C GLN A 46 -2.25 -8.81 -2.63
N HIS A 47 -3.41 -8.35 -2.16
CA HIS A 47 -4.71 -8.55 -2.78
C HIS A 47 -5.49 -7.24 -2.79
N ASN A 48 -6.33 -7.02 -3.79
CA ASN A 48 -7.14 -5.80 -3.97
C ASN A 48 -6.30 -4.52 -3.84
N VAL A 49 -5.21 -4.46 -4.61
CA VAL A 49 -4.27 -3.34 -4.56
C VAL A 49 -4.95 -2.06 -5.03
N ILE A 50 -5.24 -1.19 -4.08
CA ILE A 50 -5.77 0.14 -4.32
C ILE A 50 -4.63 1.17 -4.24
N THR A 51 -4.70 2.15 -5.12
CA THR A 51 -3.78 3.30 -5.11
C THR A 51 -4.41 4.47 -4.37
N PRO A 52 -3.61 5.44 -3.88
CA PRO A 52 -4.14 6.70 -3.37
C PRO A 52 -5.03 7.44 -4.40
N HIS A 53 -4.79 7.22 -5.70
CA HIS A 53 -5.62 7.79 -6.76
C HIS A 53 -7.02 7.17 -6.79
N ASP A 54 -7.14 5.85 -6.60
CA ASP A 54 -8.44 5.16 -6.51
C ASP A 54 -9.24 5.64 -5.30
N PHE A 55 -8.55 5.87 -4.17
CA PHE A 55 -9.17 6.43 -2.96
C PHE A 55 -9.70 7.85 -3.19
N HIS A 56 -8.90 8.74 -3.78
CA HIS A 56 -9.34 10.10 -4.12
C HIS A 56 -10.48 10.10 -5.15
N ALA A 57 -10.43 9.24 -6.16
CA ALA A 57 -11.51 9.09 -7.13
C ALA A 57 -12.82 8.66 -6.44
N THR A 58 -12.74 7.75 -5.47
CA THR A 58 -13.90 7.28 -4.69
C THR A 58 -14.48 8.38 -3.80
N ILE A 59 -13.65 9.21 -3.15
CA ILE A 59 -14.14 10.38 -2.39
C ILE A 59 -14.88 11.36 -3.31
N LEU A 60 -14.30 11.66 -4.48
CA LEU A 60 -14.91 12.59 -5.43
C LEU A 60 -16.23 12.04 -6.01
N HIS A 61 -16.31 10.72 -6.22
CA HIS A 61 -17.55 10.03 -6.59
C HIS A 61 -18.64 10.22 -5.53
N LEU A 62 -18.33 10.01 -4.26
CA LEU A 62 -19.28 10.16 -3.14
C LEU A 62 -19.77 11.60 -2.94
N LEU A 63 -19.00 12.59 -3.35
CA LEU A 63 -19.39 14.01 -3.28
C LEU A 63 -20.20 14.48 -4.51
N ASP A 64 -20.55 13.58 -5.44
CA ASP A 64 -21.18 13.88 -6.73
C ASP A 64 -20.38 14.91 -7.57
N LEU A 65 -19.06 14.98 -7.34
CA LEU A 65 -18.16 15.90 -8.04
C LEU A 65 -17.63 15.33 -9.36
N GLU A 66 -18.18 14.21 -9.83
CA GLU A 66 -17.83 13.58 -11.11
C GLU A 66 -18.23 14.40 -12.34
N ARG A 67 -19.07 15.41 -12.16
CA ARG A 67 -19.59 16.27 -13.22
C ARG A 67 -18.93 17.64 -13.25
N LEU A 68 -18.02 17.92 -12.31
CA LEU A 68 -17.32 19.19 -12.25
C LEU A 68 -16.20 19.22 -13.30
N THR A 69 -16.53 19.71 -14.50
CA THR A 69 -15.58 19.97 -15.57
C THR A 69 -15.19 21.45 -15.58
N PHE A 70 -13.89 21.72 -15.65
CA PHE A 70 -13.34 23.06 -15.81
C PHE A 70 -12.49 23.14 -17.08
N TYR A 71 -12.69 24.20 -17.86
CA TYR A 71 -11.97 24.41 -19.11
C TYR A 71 -10.59 25.02 -18.85
N HIS A 72 -9.53 24.32 -19.27
CA HIS A 72 -8.16 24.78 -19.11
C HIS A 72 -7.27 24.33 -20.28
N ASN A 73 -6.49 25.27 -20.85
CA ASN A 73 -5.58 25.04 -21.98
C ASN A 73 -6.24 24.34 -23.18
N GLY A 74 -7.45 24.75 -23.57
CA GLY A 74 -8.12 24.22 -24.76
C GLY A 74 -8.93 22.94 -24.52
N ILE A 75 -8.91 22.38 -23.30
CA ILE A 75 -9.49 21.08 -22.99
C ILE A 75 -10.42 21.20 -21.77
N GLN A 76 -11.58 20.56 -21.82
CA GLN A 76 -12.42 20.34 -20.64
C GLN A 76 -11.73 19.30 -19.76
N ARG A 77 -11.32 19.69 -18.55
CA ARG A 77 -10.68 18.80 -17.59
C ARG A 77 -11.61 18.52 -16.42
N ARG A 78 -11.61 17.28 -15.95
CA ARG A 78 -12.21 16.89 -14.68
C ARG A 78 -11.12 16.56 -13.66
N LEU A 79 -11.45 16.74 -12.40
CA LEU A 79 -10.55 16.41 -11.29
C LEU A 79 -10.19 14.91 -11.23
N THR A 80 -11.04 14.04 -11.78
CA THR A 80 -10.84 12.59 -11.86
C THR A 80 -10.21 12.09 -13.18
N ASP A 81 -9.92 12.96 -14.15
CA ASP A 81 -9.39 12.53 -15.47
C ASP A 81 -7.89 12.20 -15.46
N VAL A 82 -7.21 12.38 -14.32
CA VAL A 82 -5.75 12.21 -14.24
C VAL A 82 -5.38 10.74 -14.02
N HIS A 83 -5.87 10.13 -12.93
CA HIS A 83 -5.57 8.75 -12.56
C HIS A 83 -6.54 8.26 -11.47
N GLY A 84 -6.73 6.95 -11.38
CA GLY A 84 -7.54 6.30 -10.35
C GLY A 84 -8.95 5.91 -10.83
N HIS A 85 -9.46 4.81 -10.30
CA HIS A 85 -10.78 4.27 -10.55
C HIS A 85 -11.58 4.26 -9.24
N VAL A 86 -12.89 4.46 -9.34
CA VAL A 86 -13.79 4.36 -8.20
C VAL A 86 -13.77 2.91 -7.68
N ILE A 87 -13.50 2.75 -6.39
CA ILE A 87 -13.48 1.46 -5.70
C ILE A 87 -14.93 1.03 -5.48
N LYS A 88 -15.45 0.18 -6.36
CA LYS A 88 -16.86 -0.24 -6.31
C LYS A 88 -17.13 -1.23 -5.19
N GLU A 89 -16.10 -1.94 -4.74
CA GLU A 89 -16.17 -2.96 -3.71
C GLU A 89 -16.52 -2.39 -2.32
N VAL A 90 -16.37 -1.07 -2.14
CA VAL A 90 -16.70 -0.36 -0.88
C VAL A 90 -17.95 0.51 -1.00
N LEU A 91 -18.59 0.53 -2.17
CA LEU A 91 -19.84 1.24 -2.42
C LEU A 91 -20.97 0.20 -2.42
N ASP A 92 -22.04 0.48 -1.67
CA ASP A 92 -23.21 -0.39 -1.53
C ASP A 92 -23.99 -0.59 -2.84
#